data_AF-A0AAW2TCR2-F1
#
_entry.id   AF-A0AAW2TCR2-F1
#
_cell.length_a   1.000
_cell.length_b   1.000
_cell.length_c   1.000
_cell.angle_alpha   90.00
_cell.angle_beta   90.00
_cell.angle_gamma   90.00
#
_symmetry.space_group_name_H-M   'P 1'
#
loop_
_entity.id
_entity.type
_entity.pdbx_description
1 polymer ?
#
loop_
_entity_poly.entity_id
_entity_poly.type
_entity_poly.pdbx_seq_one_letter_code
_entity_poly.pdbx_strand_id
1 'polypeptide(L)'
;MKGSLVRIGDVTFSVDLVVMDLKELDVVPVCVISAMEARRLMLEGCEAYLAHVIDVEKVNPTLEEIPVVRDFPEVFPDDLPGLQPHRKVDFTIETLSGVAPISIAPYRMASVELVTVKNNYPLSRIDDVLDQLKGATTFSKIDLRSEYWQLRIAGKNIPKTTFHTRYGHYEFLVMPFGLTNAPAAFMALMNSIFHEYLDQFVIIFIDDILVYSRSMEEHEQHLRIVLQILKEKELYAKLSKYEFWINQVVFLGHVIFGDGVMLDPSKVKAIMECRVPKNATEVRSFLGLVGYYRRFVEDFSIIAGPLTKLLRKGVVFQWSEQFQRSFDELKKD
;
A
#
# COMPACT_ATOMS: atom_id res chain seq x y z
N MET A 1 21.52 -6.01 14.90
CA MET A 1 22.16 -5.57 13.65
C MET A 1 23.64 -5.45 13.90
N LYS A 2 24.45 -6.37 13.36
CA LYS A 2 25.91 -6.32 13.50
C LYS A 2 26.51 -5.41 12.44
N GLY A 3 27.55 -4.65 12.79
CA GLY A 3 28.28 -3.78 11.85
C GLY A 3 27.54 -2.52 11.40
N SER A 4 26.62 -2.01 12.22
CA SER A 4 25.92 -0.75 11.96
C SER A 4 26.86 0.44 12.10
N LEU A 5 26.67 1.48 11.28
CA LEU A 5 27.43 2.72 11.39
C LEU A 5 26.59 3.79 12.09
N VAL A 6 27.09 4.31 13.20
CA VAL A 6 26.47 5.43 13.91
C VAL A 6 27.35 6.66 13.74
N ARG A 7 26.76 7.74 13.20
CA ARG A 7 27.44 9.02 13.04
C ARG A 7 27.15 9.92 14.22
N ILE A 8 28.20 10.40 14.89
CA ILE A 8 28.12 11.36 16.00
C ILE A 8 28.96 12.58 15.62
N GLY A 9 28.30 13.70 15.33
CA GLY A 9 28.96 14.86 14.70
C GLY A 9 29.50 14.49 13.32
N ASP A 10 30.79 14.76 13.09
CA ASP A 10 31.50 14.44 11.84
C ASP A 10 32.24 13.09 11.88
N VAL A 11 32.09 12.32 12.97
CA VAL A 11 32.79 11.04 13.17
C VAL A 11 31.82 9.87 13.04
N THR A 12 32.26 8.82 12.35
CA THR A 12 31.47 7.60 12.14
C THR A 12 32.06 6.45 12.95
N PHE A 13 31.22 5.77 13.72
CA PHE A 13 31.57 4.65 14.58
C PHE A 13 30.93 3.36 14.06
N SER A 14 31.69 2.27 14.03
CA SER A 14 31.14 0.93 13.80
C SER A 14 30.64 0.37 15.13
N VAL A 15 29.36 0.01 15.19
CA VAL A 15 28.68 -0.48 16.39
C VAL A 15 27.78 -1.67 16.04
N ASP A 16 27.58 -2.55 17.01
CA ASP A 16 26.55 -3.58 16.93
C ASP A 16 25.29 -3.08 17.65
N LEU A 17 24.24 -2.79 16.88
CA LEU A 17 22.95 -2.36 17.44
C LEU A 17 22.13 -3.57 17.88
N VAL A 18 21.83 -3.66 19.16
CA VAL A 18 20.92 -4.67 19.71
C VAL A 18 19.55 -4.02 19.88
N VAL A 19 18.55 -4.50 19.14
CA VAL A 19 17.16 -4.12 19.37
C VAL A 19 16.68 -4.88 20.60
N MET A 20 16.39 -4.16 21.68
CA MET A 20 15.80 -4.73 22.88
C MET A 20 14.29 -4.51 22.88
N ASP A 21 13.51 -5.56 23.12
CA ASP A 21 12.09 -5.42 23.44
C ASP A 21 11.96 -4.89 24.88
N LEU A 22 11.29 -3.76 25.05
CA LEU A 22 11.08 -3.12 26.35
C LEU A 22 10.33 -4.01 27.36
N LYS A 23 9.70 -5.10 26.88
CA LYS A 23 9.01 -6.09 27.72
C LYS A 23 9.93 -7.15 28.35
N GLU A 24 11.15 -7.31 27.86
CA GLU A 24 12.12 -8.32 28.37
C GLU A 24 13.08 -7.76 29.44
N LEU A 25 12.93 -6.48 29.80
CA LEU A 25 13.73 -5.82 30.82
C LEU A 25 13.06 -5.93 32.20
N ASP A 26 13.29 -7.04 32.90
CA ASP A 26 12.99 -7.16 34.34
C ASP A 26 13.88 -6.24 35.21
N VAL A 27 14.87 -5.58 34.59
CA VAL A 27 15.70 -4.54 35.21
C VAL A 27 15.85 -3.42 34.19
N VAL A 28 15.19 -2.27 34.41
CA VAL A 28 15.43 -1.05 33.62
C VAL A 28 16.93 -0.77 33.63
N PRO A 29 17.62 -0.64 32.48
CA PRO A 29 19.04 -0.34 32.48
C PRO A 29 19.21 1.00 33.20
N VAL A 30 20.16 1.07 34.13
CA VAL A 30 20.40 2.17 35.09
C VAL A 30 20.66 3.54 34.42
N CYS A 31 20.62 3.64 33.08
CA CYS A 31 21.02 4.80 32.31
C CYS A 31 19.96 5.25 31.28
N VAL A 32 18.67 5.05 31.55
CA VAL A 32 17.59 5.67 30.76
C VAL A 32 17.03 6.85 31.56
N ILE A 33 17.25 8.06 31.05
CA ILE A 33 16.70 9.29 31.63
C ILE A 33 15.45 9.74 30.89
N SER A 34 14.56 10.46 31.57
CA SER A 34 13.39 11.06 30.93
C SER A 34 13.80 12.18 29.96
N ALA A 35 12.93 12.49 28.99
CA ALA A 35 13.15 13.64 28.10
C ALA A 35 13.22 14.99 28.84
N MET A 36 12.57 15.10 30.00
CA MET A 36 12.65 16.29 30.85
C MET A 36 14.02 16.39 31.53
N GLU A 37 14.53 15.28 32.04
CA GLU A 37 15.85 15.23 32.67
C GLU A 37 16.98 15.45 31.66
N ALA A 38 16.84 14.89 30.45
CA ALA A 38 17.74 15.17 29.34
C ALA A 38 17.79 16.67 29.00
N ARG A 39 16.63 17.34 28.93
CA ARG A 39 16.57 18.80 28.72
C ARG A 39 17.23 19.57 29.87
N ARG A 40 17.06 19.13 31.12
CA ARG A 40 17.71 19.78 32.27
C ARG A 40 19.22 19.68 32.20
N LEU A 41 19.76 18.48 31.92
CA LEU A 41 21.20 18.27 31.76
C LEU A 41 21.80 19.08 30.60
N MET A 42 21.07 19.22 29.49
CA MET A 42 21.48 20.10 28.38
C MET A 42 21.53 21.58 28.78
N LEU A 43 20.59 22.03 29.63
CA LEU A 43 20.60 23.40 30.17
C LEU A 43 21.70 23.61 31.22
N GLU A 44 22.10 22.56 31.93
CA GLU A 44 23.22 22.54 32.88
C GLU A 44 24.59 22.45 32.21
N GLY A 45 24.64 22.46 30.87
CA GLY A 45 25.88 22.51 30.08
C GLY A 45 26.43 21.15 29.66
N CYS A 46 25.67 20.06 29.83
CA CYS A 46 26.06 18.76 29.27
C CYS A 46 25.90 18.75 27.75
N GLU A 47 26.92 18.24 27.05
CA GLU A 47 26.84 18.00 25.62
C GLU A 47 25.90 16.83 25.32
N ALA A 48 24.89 17.06 24.48
CA ALA A 48 23.99 16.02 24.00
C ALA A 48 24.29 15.71 22.54
N TYR A 49 24.35 14.42 22.24
CA TYR A 49 24.60 13.91 20.91
C TYR A 49 23.34 13.19 20.39
N LEU A 50 22.86 13.58 19.22
CA LEU A 50 21.76 12.90 18.54
C LEU A 50 22.36 11.82 17.64
N ALA A 51 22.13 10.55 17.98
CA ALA A 51 22.45 9.43 17.10
C ALA A 51 21.26 9.16 16.17
N HIS A 52 21.49 9.29 14.86
CA HIS A 52 20.54 8.84 13.84
C HIS A 52 21.04 7.49 13.30
N VAL A 53 20.22 6.45 13.44
CA VAL A 53 20.53 5.13 12.88
C VAL A 53 20.14 5.16 11.40
N ILE A 54 21.13 5.00 10.53
CA ILE A 54 20.90 4.82 9.09
C ILE A 54 20.97 3.32 8.83
N ASP A 55 19.85 2.74 8.38
CA ASP A 55 19.80 1.36 7.93
C ASP A 55 20.52 1.25 6.58
N VAL A 56 21.73 0.70 6.60
CA VAL A 56 22.60 0.62 5.41
C VAL A 56 22.10 -0.42 4.41
N GLU A 57 21.17 -1.30 4.80
CA GLU A 57 20.49 -2.24 3.89
C GLU A 57 19.31 -1.60 3.14
N LYS A 58 18.89 -0.38 3.52
CA LYS A 58 17.86 0.43 2.86
C LYS A 58 18.40 1.77 2.36
N VAL A 59 19.62 1.79 1.84
CA VAL A 59 20.03 2.92 1.00
C VAL A 59 19.34 2.75 -0.35
N ASN A 60 18.15 3.34 -0.49
CA ASN A 60 17.65 3.67 -1.81
C ASN A 60 18.73 4.57 -2.45
N PRO A 61 19.31 4.18 -3.60
CA PRO A 61 20.31 5.02 -4.26
C PRO A 61 19.72 6.41 -4.48
N THR A 62 20.54 7.45 -4.37
CA THR A 62 20.09 8.77 -4.80
C THR A 62 19.72 8.71 -6.28
N LEU A 63 18.71 9.46 -6.72
CA LEU A 63 18.19 9.46 -8.10
C LEU A 63 19.27 9.56 -9.19
N GLU A 64 20.37 10.23 -8.87
CA GLU A 64 21.53 10.45 -9.73
C GLU A 64 22.37 9.19 -9.95
N GLU A 65 22.26 8.20 -9.06
CA GLU A 65 22.99 6.93 -9.06
C GLU A 65 22.27 5.83 -9.85
N ILE A 66 20.98 6.01 -10.19
CA ILE A 66 20.22 5.05 -11.00
C ILE A 66 20.20 5.56 -12.45
N PRO A 67 21.01 4.99 -13.37
CA PRO A 67 21.24 5.56 -14.69
C PRO A 67 19.95 5.77 -15.49
N VAL A 68 19.01 4.82 -15.41
CA VAL A 68 17.76 4.91 -16.16
C VAL A 68 16.86 6.03 -15.62
N VAL A 69 16.72 6.16 -14.31
CA VAL A 69 15.78 7.12 -13.70
C VAL A 69 16.23 8.56 -13.98
N ARG A 70 17.55 8.80 -13.99
CA ARG A 70 18.16 10.08 -14.34
C ARG A 70 17.77 10.57 -15.74
N ASP A 71 17.46 9.67 -16.67
CA ASP A 71 17.06 10.02 -18.03
C ASP A 71 15.58 10.49 -18.11
N PHE A 72 14.79 10.31 -17.03
CA PHE A 72 13.37 10.64 -16.97
C PHE A 72 12.97 11.56 -15.78
N PRO A 73 13.65 12.70 -15.56
CA PRO A 73 13.35 13.56 -14.41
C PRO A 73 11.91 14.10 -14.44
N GLU A 74 11.32 14.25 -15.63
CA GLU A 74 9.98 14.79 -15.84
C GLU A 74 8.85 13.87 -15.36
N VAL A 75 9.11 12.56 -15.22
CA VAL A 75 8.18 11.60 -14.63
C VAL A 75 8.06 11.80 -13.12
N PHE A 76 9.03 12.47 -12.51
CA PHE A 76 9.22 12.55 -11.08
C PHE A 76 9.23 13.99 -10.53
N PRO A 77 8.19 14.80 -10.81
CA PRO A 77 8.16 16.16 -10.31
C PRO A 77 7.86 16.21 -8.81
N ASP A 78 8.27 17.30 -8.16
CA ASP A 78 7.94 17.57 -6.75
C ASP A 78 6.45 17.82 -6.55
N ASP A 79 5.78 18.41 -7.54
CA ASP A 79 4.34 18.65 -7.59
C ASP A 79 3.80 18.39 -9.01
N LEU A 80 2.49 18.14 -9.13
CA LEU A 80 1.89 17.97 -10.46
C LEU A 80 2.00 19.28 -11.26
N PRO A 81 2.49 19.25 -12.52
CA PRO A 81 2.80 20.46 -13.29
C PRO A 81 1.56 21.26 -13.73
N GLY A 82 0.36 20.76 -13.43
CA GLY A 82 -0.89 21.45 -13.69
C GLY A 82 -2.03 20.48 -13.94
N LEU A 83 -3.02 20.97 -14.71
CA LEU A 83 -4.17 20.18 -15.10
C LEU A 83 -3.77 19.16 -16.16
N GLN A 84 -4.03 17.90 -15.86
CA GLN A 84 -3.65 16.73 -16.65
C GLN A 84 -4.23 16.77 -18.06
N PRO A 85 -3.67 16.09 -19.06
CA PRO A 85 -4.27 16.04 -20.40
C PRO A 85 -5.62 15.29 -20.40
N HIS A 86 -6.43 15.52 -21.42
CA HIS A 86 -7.55 14.61 -21.73
C HIS A 86 -6.98 13.29 -22.27
N ARG A 87 -7.54 12.17 -21.82
CA ARG A 87 -7.12 10.83 -22.24
C ARG A 87 -8.26 10.14 -22.99
N LYS A 88 -7.98 9.00 -23.64
CA LYS A 88 -9.02 8.19 -24.30
C LYS A 88 -10.14 7.78 -23.33
N VAL A 89 -9.83 7.69 -22.04
CA VAL A 89 -10.77 7.40 -20.98
C VAL A 89 -10.79 8.58 -20.01
N ASP A 90 -11.89 9.33 -19.99
CA ASP A 90 -12.20 10.29 -18.93
C ASP A 90 -13.09 9.61 -17.88
N PHE A 91 -12.95 10.00 -16.62
CA PHE A 91 -13.74 9.44 -15.53
C PHE A 91 -15.22 9.79 -15.69
N THR A 92 -16.08 8.78 -15.65
CA THR A 92 -17.53 8.95 -15.76
C THR A 92 -18.25 8.56 -14.47
N ILE A 93 -19.23 9.39 -14.09
CA ILE A 93 -20.09 9.18 -12.93
C ILE A 93 -21.48 8.82 -13.46
N GLU A 94 -21.75 7.53 -13.58
CA GLU A 94 -23.07 7.04 -13.95
C GLU A 94 -23.95 6.91 -12.71
N THR A 95 -25.07 7.60 -12.74
CA THR A 95 -26.11 7.59 -11.70
C THR A 95 -27.26 6.71 -12.16
N LEU A 96 -27.95 6.04 -11.24
CA LEU A 96 -29.17 5.31 -11.58
C LEU A 96 -30.19 6.22 -12.29
N SER A 97 -30.93 5.64 -13.23
CA SER A 97 -31.97 6.37 -13.97
C SER A 97 -33.01 6.95 -13.00
N GLY A 98 -33.30 8.24 -13.14
CA GLY A 98 -34.25 8.96 -12.29
C GLY A 98 -33.68 9.58 -11.00
N VAL A 99 -32.37 9.45 -10.72
CA VAL A 99 -31.75 10.12 -9.57
C VAL A 99 -31.47 11.58 -9.90
N ALA A 100 -32.13 12.50 -9.19
CA ALA A 100 -31.88 13.93 -9.28
C ALA A 100 -30.56 14.32 -8.60
N PRO A 101 -29.90 15.41 -9.02
CA PRO A 101 -28.74 15.95 -8.31
C PRO A 101 -29.07 16.25 -6.84
N ILE A 102 -28.19 15.79 -5.94
CA ILE A 102 -28.37 15.96 -4.50
C ILE A 102 -27.66 17.25 -4.08
N SER A 103 -28.39 18.17 -3.43
CA SER A 103 -27.82 19.37 -2.81
C SER A 103 -28.01 19.28 -1.30
N ILE A 104 -26.95 18.98 -0.56
CA ILE A 104 -26.97 18.84 0.90
C ILE A 104 -26.38 20.11 1.54
N ALA A 105 -27.10 20.69 2.50
CA ALA A 105 -26.60 21.83 3.27
C ALA A 105 -25.37 21.43 4.11
N PRO A 106 -24.36 22.30 4.24
CA PRO A 106 -23.18 22.00 5.05
C PRO A 106 -23.63 21.69 6.49
N TYR A 107 -23.14 20.58 7.06
CA TYR A 107 -23.23 20.23 8.50
C TYR A 107 -24.50 19.56 9.08
N ARG A 108 -25.46 19.06 8.28
CA ARG A 108 -26.44 18.05 8.77
C ARG A 108 -26.25 16.73 8.03
N MET A 109 -25.36 15.87 8.53
CA MET A 109 -25.11 14.56 7.93
C MET A 109 -26.14 13.52 8.37
N ALA A 110 -27.05 13.17 7.47
CA ALA A 110 -27.29 11.78 7.13
C ALA A 110 -26.88 11.66 5.64
N SER A 111 -25.96 10.76 5.33
CA SER A 111 -25.40 10.59 3.99
C SER A 111 -26.49 10.12 3.02
N VAL A 112 -27.07 11.03 2.25
CA VAL A 112 -27.72 10.65 0.99
C VAL A 112 -26.61 10.62 -0.04
N GLU A 113 -25.96 9.46 -0.17
CA GLU A 113 -24.95 9.23 -1.19
C GLU A 113 -25.62 9.32 -2.58
N LEU A 114 -24.94 9.95 -3.55
CA LEU A 114 -25.30 9.79 -4.95
C LEU A 114 -25.26 8.29 -5.26
N VAL A 115 -26.41 7.70 -5.58
CA VAL A 115 -26.49 6.27 -5.90
C VAL A 115 -25.89 6.06 -7.29
N THR A 116 -24.58 5.90 -7.33
CA THR A 116 -23.83 5.59 -8.54
C THR A 116 -23.93 4.11 -8.87
N VAL A 117 -24.02 3.79 -10.15
CA VAL A 117 -23.92 2.41 -10.63
C VAL A 117 -22.51 1.92 -10.31
N LYS A 118 -22.39 0.87 -9.50
CA LYS A 118 -21.09 0.29 -9.15
C LYS A 118 -20.47 -0.37 -10.37
N ASN A 119 -19.23 -0.01 -10.67
CA ASN A 119 -18.46 -0.68 -11.71
C ASN A 119 -17.77 -1.92 -11.12
N ASN A 120 -18.15 -3.10 -11.59
CA ASN A 120 -17.52 -4.36 -11.22
C ASN A 120 -16.29 -4.62 -12.13
N TYR A 121 -15.30 -3.74 -12.06
CA TYR A 121 -14.06 -3.94 -12.79
C TYR A 121 -13.39 -5.24 -12.31
N PRO A 122 -13.08 -6.20 -13.20
CA PRO A 122 -12.46 -7.45 -12.78
C PRO A 122 -11.04 -7.16 -12.34
N LEU A 123 -10.79 -7.26 -11.04
CA LEU A 123 -9.43 -7.31 -10.51
C LEU A 123 -8.89 -8.71 -10.73
N SER A 124 -7.67 -8.81 -11.29
CA SER A 124 -6.95 -10.08 -11.37
C SER A 124 -6.83 -10.68 -9.97
N ARG A 125 -6.96 -12.00 -9.86
CA ARG A 125 -6.77 -12.66 -8.57
C ARG A 125 -5.31 -12.55 -8.19
N ILE A 126 -5.03 -12.31 -6.91
CA ILE A 126 -3.67 -12.20 -6.40
C ILE A 126 -2.87 -13.48 -6.72
N ASP A 127 -3.50 -14.66 -6.65
CA ASP A 127 -2.86 -15.92 -7.02
C ASP A 127 -2.32 -15.93 -8.45
N ASP A 128 -3.09 -15.40 -9.41
CA ASP A 128 -2.71 -15.34 -10.82
C ASP A 128 -1.52 -14.37 -11.00
N VAL A 129 -1.58 -13.23 -10.31
CA VAL A 129 -0.50 -12.22 -10.29
C VAL A 129 0.78 -12.81 -9.69
N LEU A 130 0.67 -13.59 -8.61
CA LEU A 130 1.81 -14.22 -7.96
C LEU A 130 2.43 -15.33 -8.83
N ASP A 131 1.62 -16.09 -9.57
CA ASP A 131 2.14 -17.12 -10.45
C ASP A 131 2.94 -16.53 -11.64
N GLN A 132 2.61 -15.31 -12.09
CA GLN A 132 3.38 -14.58 -13.11
C GLN A 132 4.78 -14.17 -12.66
N LEU A 133 4.96 -13.95 -11.35
CA LEU A 133 6.21 -13.49 -10.76
C LEU A 133 7.24 -14.62 -10.56
N LYS A 134 6.86 -15.88 -10.82
CA LYS A 134 7.75 -17.04 -10.65
C LYS A 134 8.98 -16.95 -11.55
N GLY A 135 10.15 -17.03 -10.94
CA GLY A 135 11.45 -16.98 -11.63
C GLY A 135 11.95 -15.57 -11.95
N ALA A 136 11.21 -14.53 -11.57
CA ALA A 136 11.73 -13.16 -11.57
C ALA A 136 12.68 -12.97 -10.39
N THR A 137 13.85 -12.41 -10.63
CA THR A 137 14.92 -12.23 -9.62
C THR A 137 15.12 -10.77 -9.27
N THR A 138 14.66 -9.84 -10.12
CA THR A 138 14.81 -8.40 -9.95
C THR A 138 13.47 -7.72 -10.09
N PHE A 139 13.14 -6.87 -9.14
CA PHE A 139 11.87 -6.16 -9.03
C PHE A 139 12.12 -4.66 -8.89
N SER A 140 11.16 -3.88 -9.39
CA SER A 140 11.07 -2.46 -9.17
C SER A 140 9.63 -2.06 -8.96
N LYS A 141 9.37 -1.26 -7.93
CA LYS A 141 8.05 -0.77 -7.56
C LYS A 141 7.99 0.74 -7.74
N ILE A 142 6.99 1.20 -8.50
CA ILE A 142 6.74 2.61 -8.77
C ILE A 142 5.35 2.99 -8.23
N ASP A 143 5.32 3.91 -7.28
CA ASP A 143 4.09 4.50 -6.71
C ASP A 143 3.74 5.78 -7.50
N LEU A 144 2.49 5.86 -7.99
CA LEU A 144 2.03 7.03 -8.74
C LEU A 144 1.67 8.19 -7.81
N ARG A 145 2.10 9.42 -8.18
CA ARG A 145 1.85 10.61 -7.36
C ARG A 145 0.40 11.05 -7.48
N SER A 146 -0.30 11.17 -6.36
CA SER A 146 -1.67 11.74 -6.33
C SER A 146 -2.60 11.05 -7.34
N GLU A 147 -2.56 9.71 -7.40
CA GLU A 147 -3.17 8.84 -8.42
C GLU A 147 -4.44 9.39 -9.08
N TYR A 148 -5.48 9.64 -8.27
CA TYR A 148 -6.79 10.00 -8.81
C TYR A 148 -6.82 11.40 -9.42
N TRP A 149 -6.02 12.33 -8.89
CA TRP A 149 -5.86 13.67 -9.46
C TRP A 149 -5.23 13.65 -10.84
N GLN A 150 -4.60 12.53 -11.23
CA GLN A 150 -4.04 12.38 -12.57
C GLN A 150 -5.13 12.13 -13.63
N LEU A 151 -6.35 11.72 -13.27
CA LEU A 151 -7.43 11.40 -14.22
C LEU A 151 -8.48 12.53 -14.29
N ARG A 152 -8.80 13.01 -15.51
CA ARG A 152 -9.86 14.01 -15.70
C ARG A 152 -11.25 13.43 -15.52
N ILE A 153 -12.18 14.25 -15.05
CA ILE A 153 -13.61 13.95 -15.07
C ILE A 153 -14.18 14.35 -16.43
N ALA A 154 -14.99 13.48 -17.02
CA ALA A 154 -15.68 13.77 -18.26
C ALA A 154 -16.56 15.02 -18.07
N GLY A 155 -16.50 15.98 -19.01
CA GLY A 155 -17.14 17.30 -18.85
C GLY A 155 -18.60 17.26 -18.39
N LYS A 156 -19.38 16.30 -18.91
CA LYS A 156 -20.80 16.08 -18.53
C LYS A 156 -21.04 15.72 -17.05
N ASN A 157 -19.99 15.26 -16.36
CA ASN A 157 -20.05 14.80 -14.97
C ASN A 157 -19.35 15.75 -13.99
N ILE A 158 -18.66 16.80 -14.47
CA ILE A 158 -18.03 17.81 -13.61
C ILE A 158 -19.06 18.45 -12.64
N PRO A 159 -20.28 18.85 -13.08
CA PRO A 159 -21.27 19.42 -12.16
C PRO A 159 -21.72 18.46 -11.05
N LYS A 160 -21.52 17.14 -11.22
CA LYS A 160 -21.86 16.13 -10.19
C LYS A 160 -20.85 16.10 -9.04
N THR A 161 -19.68 16.72 -9.20
CA THR A 161 -18.65 16.82 -8.17
C THR A 161 -18.67 18.16 -7.44
N THR A 162 -19.73 18.96 -7.65
CA THR A 162 -19.91 20.24 -6.98
C THR A 162 -19.89 20.08 -5.47
N PHE A 163 -19.04 20.85 -4.81
CA PHE A 163 -19.03 21.01 -3.37
C PHE A 163 -19.19 22.48 -2.99
N HIS A 164 -19.74 22.72 -1.81
CA HIS A 164 -19.98 24.06 -1.29
C HIS A 164 -19.04 24.35 -0.11
N THR A 165 -18.43 25.52 -0.15
CA THR A 165 -17.70 26.10 0.97
C THR A 165 -18.44 27.35 1.45
N ARG A 166 -18.05 27.91 2.60
CA ARG A 166 -18.60 29.20 3.07
C ARG A 166 -18.45 30.37 2.07
N TYR A 167 -17.59 30.22 1.06
CA TYR A 167 -17.23 31.27 0.11
C TYR A 167 -17.71 31.02 -1.32
N GLY A 168 -18.39 29.90 -1.58
CA GLY A 168 -18.89 29.60 -2.93
C GLY A 168 -18.94 28.12 -3.24
N HIS A 169 -19.36 27.85 -4.47
CA HIS A 169 -19.44 26.52 -5.06
C HIS A 169 -18.20 26.27 -5.93
N TYR A 170 -17.67 25.06 -5.82
CA TYR A 170 -16.50 24.62 -6.56
C TYR A 170 -16.77 23.24 -7.14
N GLU A 171 -16.17 22.94 -8.28
CA GLU A 171 -16.30 21.66 -8.98
C GLU A 171 -14.92 21.05 -9.17
N PHE A 172 -14.84 19.73 -9.16
CA PHE A 172 -13.58 19.03 -9.46
C PHE A 172 -13.46 18.78 -10.96
N LEU A 173 -12.33 19.18 -11.55
CA LEU A 173 -11.98 18.91 -12.95
C LEU A 173 -11.26 17.57 -13.13
N VAL A 174 -10.64 17.07 -12.06
CA VAL A 174 -9.96 15.78 -11.97
C VAL A 174 -10.60 14.95 -10.87
N MET A 175 -10.41 13.64 -10.91
CA MET A 175 -11.10 12.70 -10.03
C MET A 175 -10.65 12.91 -8.57
N PRO A 176 -11.53 13.40 -7.67
CA PRO A 176 -11.21 13.53 -6.26
C PRO A 176 -11.29 12.17 -5.57
N PHE A 177 -10.67 12.10 -4.38
CA PHE A 177 -10.87 10.97 -3.47
C PHE A 177 -12.33 10.84 -3.03
N GLY A 178 -12.75 9.61 -2.73
CA GLY A 178 -14.08 9.29 -2.19
C GLY A 178 -15.16 8.98 -3.23
N LEU A 179 -14.86 9.05 -4.54
CA LEU A 179 -15.79 8.61 -5.57
C LEU A 179 -15.82 7.08 -5.67
N THR A 180 -17.02 6.50 -5.69
CA THR A 180 -17.26 5.04 -5.60
C THR A 180 -16.51 4.21 -6.64
N ASN A 181 -16.38 4.71 -7.88
CA ASN A 181 -15.74 3.99 -8.98
C ASN A 181 -14.31 4.46 -9.28
N ALA A 182 -13.71 5.30 -8.43
CA ALA A 182 -12.40 5.88 -8.70
C ALA A 182 -11.28 4.83 -8.89
N PRO A 183 -11.14 3.81 -8.02
CA PRO A 183 -10.11 2.78 -8.20
C PRO A 183 -10.31 1.99 -9.50
N ALA A 184 -11.57 1.62 -9.80
CA ALA A 184 -11.92 0.85 -10.99
C ALA A 184 -11.59 1.60 -12.29
N ALA A 185 -11.89 2.90 -12.34
CA ALA A 185 -11.59 3.71 -13.51
C ALA A 185 -10.09 3.96 -13.69
N PHE A 186 -9.37 4.16 -12.57
CA PHE A 186 -7.92 4.30 -12.61
C PHE A 186 -7.26 3.03 -13.13
N MET A 187 -7.67 1.87 -12.62
CA MET A 187 -7.17 0.58 -13.12
C MET A 187 -7.50 0.33 -14.59
N ALA A 188 -8.70 0.70 -15.04
CA ALA A 188 -9.05 0.61 -16.45
C ALA A 188 -8.14 1.47 -17.34
N LEU A 189 -7.81 2.70 -16.91
CA LEU A 189 -6.86 3.56 -17.61
C LEU A 189 -5.46 2.89 -17.64
N MET A 190 -4.95 2.49 -16.48
CA MET A 190 -3.61 1.93 -16.36
C MET A 190 -3.46 0.64 -17.19
N ASN A 191 -4.44 -0.26 -17.13
CA ASN A 191 -4.46 -1.46 -17.95
C ASN A 191 -4.56 -1.16 -19.44
N SER A 192 -5.23 -0.07 -19.85
CA SER A 192 -5.26 0.34 -21.26
C SER A 192 -3.93 0.94 -21.74
N ILE A 193 -3.17 1.57 -20.84
CA ILE A 193 -1.86 2.18 -21.16
C ILE A 193 -0.78 1.11 -21.27
N PHE A 194 -0.76 0.16 -20.33
CA PHE A 194 0.27 -0.86 -20.24
C PHE A 194 -0.16 -2.20 -20.86
N HIS A 195 -1.28 -2.24 -21.59
CA HIS A 195 -1.88 -3.45 -22.14
C HIS A 195 -0.87 -4.39 -22.82
N GLU A 196 0.06 -3.83 -23.59
CA GLU A 196 1.08 -4.58 -24.34
C GLU A 196 2.14 -5.25 -23.45
N TYR A 197 2.29 -4.80 -22.20
CA TYR A 197 3.33 -5.24 -21.25
C TYR A 197 2.77 -5.94 -20.01
N LEU A 198 1.45 -5.93 -19.85
CA LEU A 198 0.74 -6.75 -18.88
C LEU A 198 1.07 -8.23 -19.12
N ASP A 199 1.16 -8.98 -18.03
CA ASP A 199 1.46 -10.42 -18.01
C ASP A 199 2.85 -10.80 -18.57
N GLN A 200 3.69 -9.82 -18.96
CA GLN A 200 5.06 -10.04 -19.42
C GLN A 200 6.08 -9.63 -18.37
N PHE A 201 6.11 -8.34 -18.02
CA PHE A 201 7.05 -7.78 -17.06
C PHE A 201 6.45 -6.64 -16.22
N VAL A 202 5.17 -6.30 -16.42
CA VAL A 202 4.45 -5.26 -15.68
C VAL A 202 3.21 -5.85 -15.03
N ILE A 203 3.05 -5.58 -13.74
CA ILE A 203 1.83 -5.79 -12.98
C ILE A 203 1.36 -4.44 -12.46
N ILE A 204 0.08 -4.16 -12.66
CA ILE A 204 -0.56 -2.94 -12.15
C ILE A 204 -1.54 -3.34 -11.07
N PHE A 205 -1.44 -2.65 -9.93
CA PHE A 205 -2.44 -2.77 -8.89
C PHE A 205 -2.73 -1.39 -8.29
N ILE A 206 -3.89 -0.84 -8.65
CA ILE A 206 -4.33 0.50 -8.23
C ILE A 206 -3.23 1.53 -8.53
N ASP A 207 -2.43 1.87 -7.54
CA ASP A 207 -1.43 2.93 -7.48
C ASP A 207 0.00 2.47 -7.72
N ASP A 208 0.21 1.16 -7.59
CA ASP A 208 1.51 0.53 -7.69
C ASP A 208 1.70 -0.10 -9.09
N ILE A 209 2.80 0.28 -9.74
CA ILE A 209 3.33 -0.40 -10.92
C ILE A 209 4.51 -1.25 -10.45
N LEU A 210 4.35 -2.57 -10.52
CA LEU A 210 5.41 -3.53 -10.27
C LEU A 210 6.03 -3.96 -11.60
N VAL A 211 7.32 -3.68 -11.76
CA VAL A 211 8.15 -4.16 -12.86
C VAL A 211 8.96 -5.35 -12.34
N TYR A 212 9.00 -6.45 -13.09
CA TYR A 212 9.72 -7.66 -12.68
C TYR A 212 10.49 -8.25 -13.86
N SER A 213 11.64 -8.88 -13.60
CA SER A 213 12.54 -9.39 -14.65
C SER A 213 13.40 -10.53 -14.14
N ARG A 214 14.02 -11.29 -15.07
CA ARG A 214 14.85 -12.45 -14.72
C ARG A 214 16.33 -12.12 -14.55
N SER A 215 16.78 -10.99 -15.11
CA SER A 215 18.13 -10.46 -14.93
C SER A 215 18.11 -8.93 -14.79
N MET A 216 19.22 -8.35 -14.30
CA MET A 216 19.35 -6.90 -14.15
C MET A 216 19.37 -6.16 -15.49
N GLU A 217 19.92 -6.78 -16.54
CA GLU A 217 20.02 -6.21 -17.89
C GLU A 217 18.64 -6.11 -18.55
N GLU A 218 17.83 -7.17 -18.47
CA GLU A 218 16.42 -7.14 -18.90
C GLU A 218 15.65 -6.09 -18.10
N HIS A 219 15.91 -6.02 -16.80
CA HIS A 219 15.23 -5.08 -15.90
C HIS A 219 15.47 -3.62 -16.28
N GLU A 220 16.69 -3.27 -16.67
CA GLU A 220 17.02 -1.93 -17.16
C GLU A 220 16.17 -1.55 -18.37
N GLN A 221 16.02 -2.47 -19.33
CA GLN A 221 15.23 -2.25 -20.54
C GLN A 221 13.74 -2.11 -20.21
N HIS A 222 13.20 -3.00 -19.38
CA HIS A 222 11.82 -2.96 -18.93
C HIS A 222 11.49 -1.66 -18.18
N LEU A 223 12.37 -1.23 -17.30
CA LEU A 223 12.17 0.02 -16.56
C LEU A 223 12.20 1.23 -17.49
N ARG A 224 13.12 1.26 -18.46
CA ARG A 224 13.19 2.33 -19.47
C ARG A 224 11.88 2.41 -20.29
N ILE A 225 11.32 1.28 -20.68
CA ILE A 225 10.01 1.22 -21.39
C ILE A 225 8.91 1.81 -20.50
N VAL A 226 8.81 1.36 -19.24
CA VAL A 226 7.78 1.84 -18.31
C VAL A 226 7.88 3.35 -18.08
N LEU A 227 9.08 3.87 -17.82
CA LEU A 227 9.31 5.30 -17.62
C LEU A 227 9.04 6.12 -18.89
N GLN A 228 9.37 5.60 -20.06
CA GLN A 228 9.05 6.23 -21.33
C GLN A 228 7.54 6.35 -21.54
N ILE A 229 6.78 5.30 -21.23
CA ILE A 229 5.31 5.33 -21.31
C ILE A 229 4.73 6.34 -20.32
N LEU A 230 5.23 6.36 -19.07
CA LEU A 230 4.79 7.34 -18.08
C LEU A 230 5.02 8.78 -18.55
N LYS A 231 6.19 9.04 -19.15
CA LYS A 231 6.51 10.34 -19.76
C LYS A 231 5.53 10.69 -20.89
N GLU A 232 5.31 9.79 -21.84
CA GLU A 232 4.44 10.02 -22.99
C GLU A 232 2.97 10.20 -22.63
N LYS A 233 2.51 9.56 -21.55
CA LYS A 233 1.12 9.66 -21.06
C LYS A 233 0.93 10.75 -20.01
N GLU A 234 1.98 11.51 -19.73
CA GLU A 234 2.03 12.54 -18.68
C GLU A 234 1.49 11.99 -17.36
N LEU A 235 1.99 10.82 -16.98
CA LEU A 235 1.72 10.18 -15.68
C LEU A 235 2.95 10.36 -14.79
N TYR A 236 2.70 10.81 -13.57
CA TYR A 236 3.76 11.23 -12.65
C TYR A 236 3.87 10.27 -11.48
N ALA A 237 5.10 9.89 -11.15
CA ALA A 237 5.43 9.00 -10.05
C ALA A 237 5.99 9.76 -8.85
N LYS A 238 5.89 9.15 -7.67
CA LYS A 238 6.36 9.74 -6.42
C LYS A 238 7.74 9.19 -6.05
N LEU A 239 8.73 10.08 -5.97
CA LEU A 239 10.11 9.71 -5.63
C LEU A 239 10.30 9.21 -4.20
N SER A 240 9.46 9.64 -3.26
CA SER A 240 9.67 9.31 -1.84
C SER A 240 9.38 7.84 -1.48
N LYS A 241 9.00 7.00 -2.46
CA LYS A 241 8.45 5.66 -2.23
C LYS A 241 8.89 4.61 -3.25
N TYR A 242 9.87 4.90 -4.12
CA TYR A 242 10.34 3.88 -5.06
C TYR A 242 11.17 2.81 -4.36
N GLU A 243 11.10 1.60 -4.90
CA GLU A 243 12.03 0.51 -4.59
C GLU A 243 12.53 0.00 -5.93
N PHE A 244 13.77 0.29 -6.33
CA PHE A 244 14.31 -0.10 -7.63
C PHE A 244 15.42 -1.16 -7.49
N TRP A 245 15.53 -2.07 -8.46
CA TRP A 245 16.56 -3.15 -8.50
C TRP A 245 16.66 -3.97 -7.20
N ILE A 246 15.51 -4.30 -6.60
CA ILE A 246 15.45 -5.12 -5.39
C ILE A 246 15.27 -6.60 -5.76
N ASN A 247 15.94 -7.47 -4.99
CA ASN A 247 15.83 -8.93 -5.19
C ASN A 247 14.62 -9.55 -4.47
N GLN A 248 13.99 -8.76 -3.60
CA GLN A 248 12.75 -9.12 -2.91
C GLN A 248 11.85 -7.89 -2.81
N VAL A 249 10.55 -8.05 -2.99
CA VAL A 249 9.56 -6.96 -2.93
C VAL A 249 8.36 -7.36 -2.09
N VAL A 250 7.85 -6.42 -1.28
CA VAL A 250 6.57 -6.59 -0.61
C VAL A 250 5.46 -6.06 -1.52
N PHE A 251 4.63 -6.97 -2.04
CA PHE A 251 3.53 -6.63 -2.95
C PHE A 251 2.28 -7.40 -2.56
N LEU A 252 1.14 -6.70 -2.48
CA LEU A 252 -0.17 -7.29 -2.11
C LEU A 252 -0.13 -8.11 -0.81
N GLY A 253 0.63 -7.68 0.19
CA GLY A 253 0.75 -8.39 1.47
C GLY A 253 1.52 -9.70 1.43
N HIS A 254 2.30 -9.92 0.37
CA HIS A 254 3.23 -11.04 0.20
C HIS A 254 4.64 -10.49 -0.02
N VAL A 255 5.65 -11.26 0.38
CA VAL A 255 7.05 -11.02 0.04
C VAL A 255 7.41 -11.92 -1.12
N ILE A 256 7.78 -11.33 -2.25
CA ILE A 256 8.20 -12.05 -3.46
C ILE A 256 9.71 -11.96 -3.57
N PHE A 257 10.37 -13.06 -3.91
CA PHE A 257 11.81 -13.15 -4.18
C PHE A 257 12.08 -14.21 -5.25
N GLY A 258 13.31 -14.29 -5.76
CA GLY A 258 13.69 -15.17 -6.87
C GLY A 258 13.20 -16.62 -6.78
N ASP A 259 13.24 -17.19 -5.57
CA ASP A 259 12.95 -18.59 -5.32
C ASP A 259 11.49 -18.87 -4.89
N GLY A 260 10.66 -17.84 -4.72
CA GLY A 260 9.26 -18.05 -4.35
C GLY A 260 8.54 -16.85 -3.76
N VAL A 261 7.37 -17.14 -3.18
CA VAL A 261 6.49 -16.17 -2.52
C VAL A 261 6.29 -16.61 -1.08
N MET A 262 6.50 -15.68 -0.15
CA MET A 262 6.21 -15.84 1.28
C MET A 262 5.14 -14.85 1.75
N LEU A 263 4.60 -15.10 2.93
CA LEU A 263 3.72 -14.17 3.61
C LEU A 263 4.52 -12.99 4.17
N ASP A 264 3.95 -11.79 4.14
CA ASP A 264 4.51 -10.63 4.85
C ASP A 264 4.58 -10.93 6.35
N PRO A 265 5.78 -10.96 6.97
CA PRO A 265 5.94 -11.24 8.40
C PRO A 265 5.13 -10.29 9.29
N SER A 266 4.89 -9.06 8.85
CA SER A 266 4.07 -8.08 9.57
C SER A 266 2.60 -8.51 9.63
N LYS A 267 2.10 -9.12 8.56
CA LYS A 267 0.73 -9.63 8.47
C LYS A 267 0.58 -10.95 9.24
N VAL A 268 1.58 -11.83 9.15
CA VAL A 268 1.66 -13.03 9.98
C VAL A 268 1.64 -12.65 11.45
N LYS A 269 2.50 -11.71 11.88
CA LYS A 269 2.52 -11.22 13.26
C LYS A 269 1.17 -10.66 13.71
N ALA A 270 0.48 -9.90 12.87
CA ALA A 270 -0.86 -9.40 13.19
C ALA A 270 -1.90 -10.53 13.40
N ILE A 271 -1.79 -11.64 12.66
CA ILE A 271 -2.61 -12.84 12.85
C ILE A 271 -2.23 -13.54 14.17
N MET A 272 -0.93 -13.70 14.46
CA MET A 272 -0.42 -14.30 15.70
C MET A 272 -0.83 -13.53 16.96
N GLU A 273 -0.82 -12.20 16.90
CA GLU A 273 -1.19 -11.32 18.01
C GLU A 273 -2.71 -11.05 18.06
N CYS A 274 -3.48 -11.57 17.10
CA CYS A 274 -4.92 -11.39 17.05
C CYS A 274 -5.57 -11.95 18.31
N ARG A 275 -6.42 -11.12 18.93
CA ARG A 275 -7.18 -11.48 20.13
C ARG A 275 -8.37 -12.37 19.76
N VAL A 276 -8.82 -13.16 20.72
CA VAL A 276 -10.00 -14.02 20.55
C VAL A 276 -11.22 -13.15 20.17
N PRO A 277 -11.90 -13.45 19.04
CA PRO A 277 -13.08 -12.73 18.60
C PRO A 277 -14.21 -12.77 19.63
N LYS A 278 -14.86 -11.65 19.86
CA LYS A 278 -15.97 -11.51 20.82
C LYS A 278 -17.35 -11.47 20.17
N ASN A 279 -17.42 -11.38 18.84
CA ASN A 279 -18.67 -11.33 18.09
C ASN A 279 -18.49 -11.86 16.65
N ALA A 280 -19.61 -12.09 15.97
CA ALA A 280 -19.61 -12.59 14.59
C ALA A 280 -18.94 -11.64 13.57
N THR A 281 -18.90 -10.33 13.85
CA THR A 281 -18.21 -9.36 12.98
C THR A 281 -16.70 -9.53 13.08
N GLU A 282 -16.16 -9.69 14.28
CA GLU A 282 -14.73 -9.98 14.51
C GLU A 282 -14.33 -11.34 13.94
N VAL A 283 -15.18 -12.37 14.08
CA VAL A 283 -14.94 -13.67 13.42
C VAL A 283 -14.90 -13.53 11.91
N ARG A 284 -15.81 -12.75 11.31
CA ARG A 284 -15.81 -12.50 9.87
C ARG A 284 -14.56 -11.76 9.42
N SER A 285 -14.12 -10.77 10.19
CA SER A 285 -12.89 -10.03 9.91
C SER A 285 -11.65 -10.94 9.98
N PHE A 286 -11.56 -11.78 11.03
CA PHE A 286 -10.47 -12.73 11.20
C PHE A 286 -10.45 -13.77 10.07
N LEU A 287 -11.58 -14.42 9.79
CA LEU A 287 -11.69 -15.38 8.68
C LEU A 287 -11.44 -14.76 7.31
N GLY A 288 -11.78 -13.48 7.12
CA GLY A 288 -11.44 -12.73 5.91
C GLY A 288 -9.92 -12.55 5.77
N LEU A 289 -9.24 -12.21 6.85
CA LEU A 289 -7.78 -12.03 6.87
C LEU A 289 -7.04 -13.36 6.69
N VAL A 290 -7.36 -14.40 7.46
CA VAL A 290 -6.69 -15.72 7.31
C VAL A 290 -7.09 -16.38 5.99
N GLY A 291 -8.34 -16.18 5.56
CA GLY A 291 -8.83 -16.65 4.27
C GLY A 291 -8.11 -16.05 3.07
N TYR A 292 -7.51 -14.85 3.21
CA TYR A 292 -6.63 -14.27 2.21
C TYR A 292 -5.36 -15.11 2.00
N TYR A 293 -4.84 -15.72 3.08
CA TYR A 293 -3.62 -16.52 3.09
C TYR A 293 -3.88 -18.04 3.04
N ARG A 294 -5.11 -18.46 2.74
CA ARG A 294 -5.56 -19.86 2.72
C ARG A 294 -4.70 -20.82 1.88
N ARG A 295 -3.93 -20.33 0.90
CA ARG A 295 -3.07 -21.14 0.03
C ARG A 295 -1.85 -21.69 0.80
N PHE A 296 -1.44 -21.01 1.86
CA PHE A 296 -0.29 -21.36 2.69
C PHE A 296 -0.67 -22.22 3.89
N VAL A 297 -1.96 -22.37 4.18
CA VAL A 297 -2.47 -23.16 5.32
C VAL A 297 -3.05 -24.47 4.79
N GLU A 298 -2.43 -25.59 5.15
CA GLU A 298 -2.93 -26.93 4.82
C GLU A 298 -4.28 -27.18 5.51
N ASP A 299 -5.20 -27.86 4.82
CA ASP A 299 -6.53 -28.18 5.34
C ASP A 299 -7.37 -26.99 5.88
N PHE A 300 -7.08 -25.76 5.43
CA PHE A 300 -7.75 -24.52 5.88
C PHE A 300 -9.28 -24.64 5.97
N SER A 301 -9.92 -25.30 4.99
CA SER A 301 -11.39 -25.44 4.96
C SER A 301 -11.93 -26.29 6.12
N ILE A 302 -11.16 -27.28 6.57
CA ILE A 302 -11.51 -28.15 7.71
C ILE A 302 -11.33 -27.36 9.00
N ILE A 303 -10.20 -26.69 9.16
CA ILE A 303 -9.83 -25.93 10.36
C ILE A 303 -10.76 -24.71 10.55
N ALA A 304 -11.05 -23.96 9.49
CA ALA A 304 -11.93 -22.79 9.52
C ALA A 304 -13.43 -23.14 9.52
N GLY A 305 -13.78 -24.40 9.27
CA GLY A 305 -15.16 -24.87 9.17
C GLY A 305 -16.02 -24.56 10.40
N PRO A 306 -15.56 -24.86 11.64
CA PRO A 306 -16.27 -24.50 12.86
C PRO A 306 -16.52 -23.00 13.01
N LEU A 307 -15.51 -22.16 12.76
CA LEU A 307 -15.65 -20.70 12.85
C LEU A 307 -16.62 -20.14 11.80
N THR A 308 -16.66 -20.73 10.61
CA THR A 308 -17.60 -20.32 9.56
C THR A 308 -19.05 -20.59 9.95
N LYS A 309 -19.32 -21.59 10.80
CA LYS A 309 -20.68 -21.86 11.33
C LYS A 309 -21.19 -20.71 12.20
N LEU A 310 -20.32 -20.01 12.94
CA LEU A 310 -20.68 -18.84 13.75
C LEU A 310 -21.17 -17.65 12.92
N LEU A 311 -20.90 -17.63 11.61
CA LEU A 311 -21.33 -16.56 10.70
C LEU A 311 -22.72 -16.77 10.09
N ARG A 312 -23.35 -17.93 10.33
CA ARG A 312 -24.67 -18.27 9.77
C ARG A 312 -25.77 -17.47 10.45
N LYS A 313 -26.79 -17.09 9.67
CA LYS A 313 -27.97 -16.37 10.20
C LYS A 313 -28.68 -17.23 11.26
N GLY A 314 -29.05 -16.61 12.38
CA GLY A 314 -29.80 -17.26 13.47
C GLY A 314 -28.95 -18.04 14.47
N VAL A 315 -27.63 -18.06 14.33
CA VAL A 315 -26.73 -18.70 15.30
C VAL A 315 -26.42 -17.72 16.44
N VAL A 316 -26.65 -18.15 17.69
CA VAL A 316 -26.24 -17.40 18.88
C VAL A 316 -24.73 -17.49 19.01
N PHE A 317 -24.07 -16.33 19.16
CA PHE A 317 -22.63 -16.29 19.35
C PHE A 317 -22.27 -16.84 20.74
N GLN A 318 -21.72 -18.05 20.77
CA GLN A 318 -21.16 -18.67 21.97
C GLN A 318 -19.78 -19.22 21.62
N TRP A 319 -18.76 -18.71 22.30
CA TRP A 319 -17.39 -19.16 22.10
C TRP A 319 -17.11 -20.40 22.93
N SER A 320 -17.06 -21.57 22.29
CA SER A 320 -16.75 -22.86 22.91
C SER A 320 -15.31 -23.28 22.65
N GLU A 321 -14.82 -24.29 23.38
CA GLU A 321 -13.49 -24.87 23.14
C GLU A 321 -13.25 -25.30 21.69
N GLN A 322 -14.28 -25.81 21.00
CA GLN A 322 -14.16 -26.18 19.59
C GLN A 322 -13.75 -25.00 18.70
N PHE A 323 -14.28 -23.80 18.97
CA PHE A 323 -13.93 -22.59 18.20
C PHE A 323 -12.58 -22.04 18.61
N GLN A 324 -12.23 -22.16 19.90
CA GLN A 324 -10.89 -21.81 20.39
C GLN A 324 -9.81 -22.67 19.73
N ARG A 325 -10.01 -23.99 19.64
CA ARG A 325 -9.08 -24.90 18.95
C ARG A 325 -8.89 -24.53 17.49
N SER A 326 -9.98 -24.33 16.74
CA SER A 326 -9.90 -23.86 15.35
C SER A 326 -9.20 -22.51 15.21
N PHE A 327 -9.43 -21.58 16.14
CA PHE A 327 -8.78 -20.28 16.14
C PHE A 327 -7.28 -20.36 16.40
N ASP A 328 -6.86 -21.17 17.38
CA ASP A 328 -5.45 -21.36 17.71
C ASP A 328 -4.71 -22.16 16.64
N GLU A 329 -5.37 -23.11 15.99
CA GLU A 329 -4.82 -23.91 14.90
C GLU A 329 -4.57 -23.05 13.64
N LEU A 330 -5.50 -22.16 13.29
CA LEU A 330 -5.30 -21.14 12.23
C LEU A 330 -4.19 -20.10 12.54
N LYS A 331 -3.64 -20.11 13.75
CA LYS A 331 -2.53 -19.26 14.17
C LYS A 331 -1.23 -20.04 14.37
N LYS A 332 -1.19 -21.35 14.12
CA LYS A 332 0.06 -22.12 14.28
C LYS A 332 0.79 -22.34 12.95
N ASP A 333 0.04 -22.39 11.85
CA ASP A 333 0.49 -22.69 10.49
C ASP A 333 0.41 -21.45 9.59
#